data_AF-A0A6I4IDV8-F1
#
_entry.id   AF-A0A6I4IDV8-F1
#
_cell.length_a   1.000
_cell.length_b   1.000
_cell.length_c   1.000
_cell.angle_alpha   90.00
_cell.angle_beta   90.00
_cell.angle_gamma   90.00
#
_symmetry.space_group_name_H-M   'P 1'
#
loop_
_entity.id
_entity.type
_entity.pdbx_description
1 polymer ?
#
loop_
_entity_poly.entity_id
_entity_poly.type
_entity_poly.pdbx_seq_one_letter_code
_entity_poly.pdbx_strand_id
1 'polypeptide(L)'
;MMTELIKKGRRRTLLISISILLISVHTIYIYHKVQPEIDAKKLTQQIIRFILTLGLLYLIYIGKNWAKNIAIVLFTFGIVFSGYNLCTLKMPLIGKILILEMILIYALAVYHFLFSNSFAAFQEYQNNKKSNV
;
A
#
# COMPACT_ATOMS: atom_id res chain seq x y z
N MET A 1 28.34 -0.67 -5.92
CA MET A 1 28.31 -1.27 -4.56
C MET A 1 27.06 -0.77 -3.82
N MET A 2 26.38 -1.59 -3.02
CA MET A 2 25.15 -1.19 -2.32
C MET A 2 25.48 -0.38 -1.05
N THR A 3 25.14 0.91 -1.02
CA THR A 3 25.36 1.77 0.14
C THR A 3 24.35 1.48 1.26
N GLU A 4 24.68 1.88 2.50
CA GLU A 4 23.77 1.74 3.65
C GLU A 4 22.43 2.47 3.44
N LEU A 5 22.46 3.59 2.73
CA LEU A 5 21.26 4.37 2.40
C LEU A 5 20.33 3.60 1.45
N ILE A 6 20.89 2.89 0.45
CA ILE A 6 20.15 2.01 -0.46
C ILE A 6 19.56 0.81 0.29
N LYS A 7 20.33 0.18 1.19
CA LYS A 7 19.84 -0.94 2.04
C LYS A 7 18.65 -0.50 2.88
N LYS A 8 18.73 0.69 3.49
CA LYS A 8 17.64 1.30 4.27
C LYS A 8 16.40 1.54 3.41
N GLY A 9 16.57 2.09 2.21
CA GLY A 9 15.50 2.27 1.23
C GLY A 9 14.80 0.97 0.89
N ARG A 10 15.57 -0.06 0.50
CA ARG A 10 15.07 -1.41 0.19
C ARG A 10 14.26 -2.00 1.35
N ARG A 11 14.81 -1.98 2.56
CA ARG A 11 14.16 -2.54 3.75
C ARG A 11 12.86 -1.81 4.08
N ARG A 12 12.86 -0.47 4.05
CA ARG A 12 11.66 0.34 4.30
C ARG A 12 10.57 0.10 3.25
N THR A 13 10.93 0.03 1.97
CA THR A 13 9.98 -0.29 0.90
C THR A 13 9.33 -1.66 1.14
N LEU A 14 10.11 -2.68 1.51
CA LEU A 14 9.56 -4.00 1.83
C LEU A 14 8.62 -3.96 3.04
N LEU A 15 9.01 -3.29 4.12
CA LEU A 15 8.17 -3.18 5.32
C LEU A 15 6.85 -2.48 5.01
N ILE A 16 6.88 -1.36 4.28
CA ILE A 16 5.67 -0.63 3.87
C ILE A 16 4.79 -1.52 2.98
N SER A 17 5.37 -2.22 2.01
CA SER A 17 4.62 -3.16 1.16
C SER A 17 3.93 -4.24 1.99
N ILE A 18 4.65 -4.84 2.96
CA ILE A 18 4.08 -5.85 3.86
C ILE A 18 2.95 -5.24 4.70
N SER A 19 3.11 -4.03 5.24
CA SER A 19 2.07 -3.35 6.01
C SER A 19 0.81 -3.09 5.19
N ILE A 20 0.94 -2.67 3.92
CA ILE A 20 -0.19 -2.47 3.01
C ILE A 20 -0.92 -3.79 2.76
N LEU A 21 -0.18 -4.87 2.49
CA LEU A 21 -0.77 -6.19 2.26
C LEU A 21 -1.47 -6.72 3.53
N LEU A 22 -0.88 -6.48 4.70
CA LEU A 22 -1.44 -6.89 5.99
C LEU A 22 -2.80 -6.22 6.25
N ILE A 23 -2.92 -4.91 6.03
CA ILE A 23 -4.22 -4.23 6.14
C ILE A 23 -5.23 -4.79 5.14
N SER A 24 -4.80 -5.09 3.91
CA SER A 24 -5.72 -5.64 2.92
C SER A 24 -6.27 -7.00 3.37
N VAL A 25 -5.45 -7.85 3.98
CA VAL A 25 -5.90 -9.12 4.58
C VAL A 25 -6.80 -8.87 5.79
N HIS A 26 -6.42 -7.95 6.68
CA HIS A 26 -7.22 -7.58 7.86
C HIS A 26 -8.62 -7.09 7.46
N THR A 27 -8.70 -6.29 6.39
CA THR A 27 -9.97 -5.80 5.83
C THR A 27 -10.85 -6.94 5.32
N ILE A 28 -10.27 -7.89 4.58
CA ILE A 28 -10.99 -9.08 4.09
C ILE A 28 -11.54 -9.89 5.27
N TYR A 29 -10.72 -10.10 6.31
CA TYR A 29 -11.11 -10.84 7.50
C TYR A 29 -12.26 -10.18 8.26
N ILE A 30 -12.16 -8.88 8.56
CA ILE A 30 -13.23 -8.15 9.27
C ILE A 30 -14.52 -8.16 8.47
N TYR A 31 -14.45 -7.99 7.14
CA TYR A 31 -15.62 -8.00 6.29
C TYR A 31 -16.40 -9.33 6.39
N HIS A 32 -15.70 -10.47 6.30
CA HIS A 32 -16.31 -11.79 6.34
C HIS A 32 -16.72 -12.24 7.75
N LYS A 33 -16.05 -11.73 8.80
CA LYS A 33 -16.45 -12.02 10.18
C LYS A 33 -17.76 -11.32 10.56
N VAL A 34 -17.99 -10.11 10.02
CA VAL A 34 -19.14 -9.28 10.38
C VAL A 34 -20.40 -9.65 9.57
N GLN A 35 -20.24 -10.22 8.36
CA GLN A 35 -21.37 -10.66 7.55
C GLN A 35 -21.59 -12.18 7.65
N PRO A 36 -22.80 -12.62 8.04
CA PRO A 36 -23.11 -14.06 8.18
C PRO A 36 -23.20 -14.78 6.82
N GLU A 37 -23.43 -14.05 5.72
CA GLU A 37 -23.47 -14.61 4.36
C GLU A 37 -22.24 -14.18 3.56
N ILE A 38 -21.59 -15.14 2.90
CA ILE A 38 -20.44 -14.87 2.03
C ILE A 38 -20.96 -14.28 0.73
N ASP A 39 -20.85 -12.95 0.59
CA ASP A 39 -21.04 -12.27 -0.70
C ASP A 39 -19.85 -12.58 -1.63
N ALA A 40 -20.00 -13.64 -2.43
CA ALA A 40 -18.98 -14.10 -3.35
C ALA A 40 -18.48 -13.00 -4.29
N LYS A 41 -19.34 -12.05 -4.70
CA LYS A 41 -18.94 -10.96 -5.61
C LYS A 41 -17.95 -10.02 -4.93
N LYS A 42 -18.20 -9.65 -3.68
CA LYS A 42 -17.31 -8.78 -2.92
C LYS A 42 -16.02 -9.48 -2.52
N LEU A 43 -16.07 -10.77 -2.20
CA LEU A 43 -14.85 -11.56 -1.97
C LEU A 43 -13.97 -11.58 -3.22
N THR A 44 -14.53 -11.88 -4.39
CA THR A 44 -13.80 -11.86 -5.67
C THR A 44 -13.19 -10.48 -5.94
N GLN A 45 -13.94 -9.39 -5.72
CA GLN A 45 -13.43 -8.03 -5.88
C GLN A 45 -12.24 -7.75 -4.94
N GLN A 46 -12.32 -8.19 -3.68
CA GLN A 46 -11.24 -7.99 -2.71
C GLN A 46 -9.99 -8.81 -3.06
N ILE A 47 -10.15 -10.03 -3.57
CA ILE A 47 -9.04 -10.87 -4.05
C ILE A 47 -8.35 -10.22 -5.26
N ILE A 48 -9.12 -9.77 -6.26
CA ILE A 48 -8.57 -9.07 -7.42
C ILE A 48 -7.80 -7.82 -6.98
N ARG A 49 -8.39 -7.01 -6.09
CA ARG A 49 -7.74 -5.82 -5.53
C ARG A 49 -6.44 -6.17 -4.82
N PHE A 50 -6.42 -7.26 -4.05
CA PHE A 50 -5.22 -7.72 -3.34
C PHE A 50 -4.09 -8.10 -4.32
N ILE A 51 -4.41 -8.88 -5.35
CA ILE A 51 -3.44 -9.29 -6.38
C ILE A 51 -2.91 -8.07 -7.15
N LEU A 52 -3.78 -7.14 -7.53
CA LEU A 52 -3.38 -5.88 -8.19
C LEU A 52 -2.47 -5.03 -7.29
N THR A 53 -2.75 -4.97 -5.99
CA THR A 53 -1.91 -4.25 -5.02
C THR A 53 -0.54 -4.91 -4.90
N LEU A 54 -0.48 -6.25 -4.85
CA LEU A 54 0.77 -7.00 -4.82
C LEU A 54 1.59 -6.73 -6.08
N GLY A 55 0.97 -6.81 -7.27
CA GLY A 55 1.62 -6.50 -8.54
C GLY A 55 2.15 -5.07 -8.61
N LEU A 56 1.37 -4.09 -8.15
CA LEU A 56 1.77 -2.69 -8.10
C LEU A 56 2.99 -2.48 -7.19
N LEU A 57 2.96 -3.03 -5.98
CA LEU A 57 4.07 -2.94 -5.02
C LEU A 57 5.34 -3.62 -5.54
N TYR A 58 5.19 -4.75 -6.23
CA TYR A 58 6.31 -5.44 -6.88
C TYR A 58 6.95 -4.58 -7.99
N LEU A 59 6.14 -3.93 -8.82
CA LEU A 59 6.64 -3.04 -9.88
C LEU A 59 7.39 -1.82 -9.30
N ILE A 60 6.89 -1.26 -8.19
CA ILE A 60 7.60 -0.20 -7.45
C ILE A 60 8.95 -0.71 -6.94
N TYR A 61 8.98 -1.93 -6.39
CA TYR A 61 10.20 -2.52 -5.85
C TYR A 61 11.30 -2.73 -6.91
N ILE A 62 10.91 -3.01 -8.16
CA ILE A 62 11.83 -3.12 -9.31
C ILE A 62 12.22 -1.75 -9.90
N GLY A 63 11.68 -0.65 -9.35
CA GLY A 63 12.07 0.71 -9.75
C GLY A 63 11.21 1.32 -10.85
N LYS A 64 10.07 0.72 -11.23
CA LYS A 64 9.18 1.29 -12.27
C LYS A 64 8.58 2.62 -11.81
N ASN A 65 9.07 3.73 -12.37
CA ASN A 65 8.62 5.09 -12.02
C ASN A 65 7.10 5.31 -12.25
N TRP A 66 6.54 4.76 -13.33
CA TRP A 66 5.11 4.88 -13.61
C TRP A 66 4.26 4.19 -12.54
N ALA A 67 4.69 3.02 -12.04
CA ALA A 67 4.00 2.27 -11.00
C ALA A 67 4.00 3.05 -9.67
N LYS A 68 5.11 3.72 -9.35
CA LYS A 68 5.21 4.63 -8.20
C LYS A 68 4.15 5.74 -8.28
N ASN A 69 4.06 6.43 -9.42
CA ASN A 69 3.13 7.55 -9.57
C ASN A 69 1.67 7.07 -9.46
N ILE A 70 1.34 5.94 -10.07
CA ILE A 70 0.00 5.33 -9.93
C ILE A 70 -0.30 5.00 -8.46
N ALA A 71 0.65 4.40 -7.74
CA ALA A 71 0.45 4.05 -6.34
C ALA A 71 0.24 5.26 -5.44
N ILE A 72 1.00 6.34 -5.65
CA ILE A 72 0.81 7.59 -4.92
C ILE A 72 -0.61 8.12 -5.13
N VAL A 73 -1.06 8.21 -6.39
CA VAL A 73 -2.42 8.69 -6.71
C VAL A 73 -3.48 7.80 -6.05
N LEU A 74 -3.38 6.48 -6.21
CA LEU A 74 -4.34 5.54 -5.62
C LEU A 74 -4.39 5.60 -4.10
N PHE A 75 -3.24 5.68 -3.43
CA PHE A 75 -3.18 5.76 -1.98
C PHE A 75 -3.66 7.10 -1.45
N THR A 76 -3.37 8.21 -2.15
CA THR A 76 -3.94 9.52 -1.82
C THR A 76 -5.47 9.52 -1.93
N PHE A 77 -6.03 8.97 -3.00
CA PHE A 77 -7.48 8.81 -3.10
C PHE A 77 -8.02 7.93 -1.98
N GLY A 78 -7.36 6.80 -1.69
CA GLY A 78 -7.71 5.93 -0.57
C GLY A 78 -7.78 6.68 0.76
N ILE A 79 -6.79 7.52 1.07
CA ILE A 79 -6.76 8.35 2.28
C ILE A 79 -7.94 9.32 2.32
N VAL A 80 -8.21 10.04 1.23
CA VAL A 80 -9.31 11.02 1.16
C VAL A 80 -10.67 10.34 1.34
N PHE A 81 -10.93 9.25 0.60
CA PHE A 81 -12.18 8.50 0.74
C PHE A 81 -12.32 7.89 2.13
N SER A 82 -11.24 7.37 2.72
CA SER A 82 -11.26 6.84 4.09
C SER A 82 -11.54 7.93 5.12
N GLY A 83 -10.93 9.11 4.98
CA GLY A 83 -11.20 10.27 5.84
C GLY A 83 -12.66 10.71 5.76
N TYR A 84 -13.21 10.79 4.55
CA TYR A 84 -14.63 11.10 4.34
C TYR A 84 -15.56 10.07 5.01
N ASN A 85 -15.28 8.78 4.83
CA ASN A 85 -16.07 7.70 5.42
C ASN A 85 -15.98 7.67 6.95
N LEU A 86 -14.85 8.05 7.52
CA LEU A 86 -14.66 8.11 8.98
C LEU A 86 -15.60 9.15 9.63
N CYS A 87 -15.87 10.25 8.93
CA CYS A 87 -16.74 11.32 9.41
C CYS A 87 -18.23 11.10 9.09
N THR A 88 -18.55 10.42 7.99
CA THR A 88 -19.93 10.35 7.47
C THR A 88 -20.67 9.05 7.80
N LEU A 89 -19.97 7.92 7.93
CA LEU A 89 -20.62 6.63 8.17
C LEU A 89 -20.74 6.31 9.66
N LYS A 90 -21.95 5.94 10.08
CA LYS A 90 -22.21 5.34 11.38
C LYS A 90 -21.77 3.88 11.35
N MET A 91 -20.55 3.63 11.82
CA MET A 91 -19.95 2.29 11.91
C MET A 91 -19.47 1.99 13.34
N PRO A 92 -19.42 0.71 13.75
CA PRO A 92 -18.90 0.33 15.06
C PRO A 92 -17.44 0.75 15.21
N LEU A 93 -17.00 0.93 16.46
CA LEU A 93 -15.67 1.44 16.80
C LEU A 93 -14.54 0.65 16.11
N ILE A 94 -14.69 -0.67 16.00
CA ILE A 94 -13.72 -1.54 15.33
C ILE A 94 -13.53 -1.22 13.84
N GLY A 95 -14.60 -0.82 13.15
CA GLY A 95 -14.53 -0.37 11.75
C GLY A 95 -13.78 0.96 11.62
N LYS A 96 -13.97 1.88 12.58
CA LYS A 96 -13.26 3.17 12.59
C LYS A 96 -11.76 2.99 12.82
N ILE A 97 -11.37 2.08 13.72
CA ILE A 97 -9.96 1.74 13.98
C ILE A 97 -9.31 1.22 12.70
N LEU A 98 -9.95 0.27 12.00
CA LEU A 98 -9.43 -0.26 10.74
C LEU A 98 -9.22 0.83 9.67
N ILE A 99 -10.18 1.77 9.55
CA ILE A 99 -10.05 2.91 8.61
C ILE A 99 -8.87 3.80 9.00
N LEU A 100 -8.68 4.08 10.30
CA LEU A 100 -7.57 4.88 10.78
C LEU A 100 -6.22 4.21 10.51
N GLU A 101 -6.09 2.91 10.76
CA GLU A 101 -4.90 2.12 10.41
C GLU A 101 -4.57 2.22 8.92
N MET A 102 -5.60 2.13 8.06
CA MET A 102 -5.44 2.22 6.61
C MET A 102 -4.94 3.60 6.18
N ILE A 103 -5.50 4.68 6.74
CA ILE A 103 -5.06 6.05 6.49
C ILE A 103 -3.58 6.21 6.87
N LEU A 104 -3.18 5.74 8.05
CA LEU A 104 -1.81 5.89 8.54
C LEU A 104 -0.80 5.17 7.64
N ILE A 105 -1.08 3.92 7.27
CA ILE A 105 -0.16 3.13 6.43
C ILE A 105 -0.09 3.70 5.01
N TYR A 106 -1.20 4.14 4.43
CA TYR A 106 -1.18 4.76 3.12
C TYR A 106 -0.46 6.12 3.13
N ALA A 107 -0.63 6.91 4.19
CA ALA A 107 0.09 8.17 4.36
C ALA A 107 1.60 7.94 4.48
N LEU A 108 2.02 6.94 5.26
CA LEU A 108 3.44 6.55 5.37
C LEU A 108 4.01 6.05 4.04
N ALA A 109 3.22 5.32 3.25
CA ALA A 109 3.61 4.85 1.93
C ALA A 109 3.81 6.03 0.96
N VAL A 110 2.83 6.94 0.89
CA VAL A 110 2.91 8.17 0.07
C VAL A 110 4.12 9.01 0.49
N TYR A 111 4.32 9.22 1.79
CA TYR A 111 5.48 9.95 2.29
C TYR A 111 6.80 9.29 1.89
N HIS A 112 6.92 7.97 2.07
CA HIS A 112 8.13 7.24 1.70
C HIS A 112 8.39 7.28 0.19
N PHE A 113 7.36 7.19 -0.65
CA PHE A 113 7.54 7.21 -2.10
C PHE A 113 7.83 8.60 -2.68
N LEU A 114 7.35 9.68 -2.04
CA LEU A 114 7.55 11.05 -2.50
C LEU A 114 8.81 11.71 -1.91
N PHE A 115 9.04 11.58 -0.61
CA PHE A 115 9.96 12.46 0.12
C PHE A 115 11.17 11.73 0.73
N SER A 116 11.19 10.40 0.75
CA SER A 116 12.29 9.66 1.39
C SER A 116 13.55 9.62 0.52
N ASN A 117 14.61 10.31 0.95
CA ASN A 117 15.93 10.23 0.31
C ASN A 117 16.44 8.78 0.18
N SER A 118 16.15 7.93 1.18
CA SER A 118 16.51 6.51 1.13
C SER A 118 15.76 5.74 0.05
N PHE A 119 14.51 6.11 -0.23
CA PHE A 119 13.74 5.50 -1.31
C PHE A 119 14.24 5.98 -2.67
N ALA A 120 14.50 7.28 -2.84
CA ALA A 120 15.03 7.85 -4.08
C ALA A 120 16.33 7.15 -4.51
N ALA A 121 17.29 7.01 -3.59
CA ALA A 121 18.54 6.31 -3.85
C ALA A 121 18.36 4.81 -4.17
N PHE A 122 17.41 4.14 -3.50
CA PHE A 122 17.08 2.76 -3.83
C PHE A 122 16.47 2.63 -5.23
N GLN A 123 15.58 3.55 -5.60
CA GLN A 123 14.94 3.56 -6.92
C GLN A 123 15.96 3.83 -8.03
N GLU A 124 16.87 4.78 -7.83
CA GLU A 124 17.97 5.05 -8.75
C GLU A 124 18.88 3.83 -8.92
N TYR A 125 19.25 3.15 -7.82
CA TYR A 125 20.01 1.91 -7.87
C TYR A 125 19.33 0.82 -8.71
N GLN A 126 18.02 0.64 -8.57
CA GLN A 126 17.27 -0.34 -9.37
C GLN A 126 17.23 0.03 -10.85
N ASN A 127 17.07 1.32 -11.16
CA ASN A 127 17.05 1.81 -12.53
C ASN A 127 18.42 1.64 -13.22
N ASN A 128 19.51 1.96 -12.52
CA ASN A 128 20.87 1.79 -13.04
C ASN A 128 21.28 0.32 -13.17
N LYS A 129 20.78 -0.56 -12.29
CA LYS A 129 20.97 -2.00 -12.45
C LYS A 129 20.29 -2.51 -13.72
N LYS A 130 19.13 -1.97 -14.06
CA LYS A 130 18.35 -2.39 -15.23
C LYS A 130 18.94 -1.91 -16.56
N SER A 131 19.63 -0.76 -16.60
CA SER A 131 20.27 -0.28 -17.82
C SER A 131 21.55 -1.04 -18.21
N ASN A 132 22.14 -1.77 -17.26
CA ASN A 132 23.38 -2.54 -17.44
C ASN A 132 23.14 -4.03 -17.72
N VAL A 133 21.89 -4.41 -18.02
CA VAL A 133 21.45 -5.76 -18.42
C VAL A 133 20.77 -5.64 -19.78
#